data_AF-A0AA40W920-F1
#
_entry.id   AF-A0AA40W920-F1
#
_cell.length_a   1.000
_cell.length_b   1.000
_cell.length_c   1.000
_cell.angle_alpha   90.00
_cell.angle_beta   90.00
_cell.angle_gamma   90.00
#
_symmetry.space_group_name_H-M   'P 1'
#
loop_
_entity.id
_entity.type
_entity.pdbx_description
1 polymer ?
#
loop_
_entity_poly.entity_id
_entity_poly.type
_entity_poly.pdbx_seq_one_letter_code
_entity_poly.pdbx_strand_id
1 'polypeptide(L)'
;MIVQEKKPQELLEDRIFTVSNFLSVSRVFLLPFFITFTKTYISSPDKTEFLLYAILTCILAVLTDYLDGFLARLLHQESVLGRYLDPICDKIVTIGGLSVIVHYFRFPIWILIAYIIREILGVWLGSFLYLKRGIQGKPNWWGKFGVGLVAITVLWYMCIPLIEFRILGKSILKHPEISGYILVLILCIGIFAYSKRYWNIVFHPEKIQIDPDDKKTRKKYELV
;
A
#
# COMPACT_ATOMS: atom_id res chain seq x y z
N MET A 1 -9.48 20.85 17.48
CA MET A 1 -8.16 20.80 18.13
C MET A 1 -7.13 21.14 17.08
N ILE A 2 -6.31 22.16 17.35
CA ILE A 2 -5.18 22.55 16.50
C ILE A 2 -4.23 21.35 16.50
N VAL A 3 -3.92 20.79 15.33
CA VAL A 3 -2.80 19.86 15.20
C VAL A 3 -1.55 20.70 15.42
N GLN A 4 -1.15 20.86 16.68
CA GLN A 4 0.17 21.36 17.01
C GLN A 4 1.15 20.35 16.42
N GLU A 5 1.95 20.79 15.45
CA GLU A 5 3.16 20.08 15.07
C GLU A 5 4.05 20.02 16.31
N LYS A 6 4.01 18.88 17.01
CA LYS A 6 4.97 18.56 18.06
C LYS A 6 6.37 18.68 17.46
N LYS A 7 7.28 19.34 18.16
CA LYS A 7 8.69 19.45 17.74
C LYS A 7 9.27 18.04 17.55
N PRO A 8 10.23 17.81 16.63
CA PRO A 8 10.82 16.48 16.40
C PRO A 8 11.41 15.84 17.67
N GLN A 9 11.74 16.65 18.68
CA GLN A 9 12.20 16.19 20.00
C GLN A 9 11.07 15.56 20.85
N GLU A 10 9.82 16.03 20.74
CA GLU A 10 8.65 15.45 21.43
C GLU A 10 8.11 14.19 20.73
N LEU A 11 8.47 13.97 19.46
CA LEU A 11 8.18 12.72 18.72
C LEU A 11 8.99 11.52 19.25
N LEU A 12 10.14 11.80 19.88
CA LEU A 12 11.01 10.80 20.52
C LEU A 12 10.61 10.50 21.97
N GLU A 13 9.76 11.34 22.58
CA GLU A 13 9.20 11.10 23.93
C GLU A 13 7.96 10.20 23.89
N ASP A 14 7.25 10.12 22.77
CA ASP A 14 6.18 9.15 22.55
C ASP A 14 6.76 7.74 22.38
N ARG A 15 6.07 6.71 22.90
CA ARG A 15 6.53 5.30 22.92
C ARG A 15 7.07 4.86 21.56
N ILE A 16 8.39 4.90 21.38
CA ILE A 16 9.10 4.48 20.17
C ILE A 16 8.82 3.00 19.88
N PHE A 17 8.77 2.19 20.95
CA PHE A 17 8.46 0.77 20.93
C PHE A 17 6.96 0.53 21.12
N THR A 18 6.20 0.65 20.03
CA THR A 18 4.87 0.04 19.94
C THR A 18 4.96 -1.25 19.13
N VAL A 19 4.04 -2.18 19.41
CA VAL A 19 3.91 -3.43 18.64
C VAL A 19 3.72 -3.12 17.15
N SER A 20 2.91 -2.10 16.82
CA SER A 20 2.69 -1.65 15.44
C SER A 20 3.99 -1.25 14.73
N ASN A 21 4.81 -0.38 15.34
CA ASN A 21 6.07 0.07 14.73
C ASN A 21 7.03 -1.09 14.48
N PHE A 22 7.11 -2.03 15.43
CA PHE A 22 7.96 -3.20 15.28
C PHE A 22 7.51 -4.09 14.11
N LEU A 23 6.20 -4.30 13.95
CA LEU A 23 5.65 -5.02 12.80
C LEU A 23 5.96 -4.31 11.47
N SER A 24 5.75 -3.00 11.37
CA SER A 24 6.06 -2.23 10.14
C SER A 24 7.53 -2.31 9.76
N VAL A 25 8.45 -2.17 10.72
CA VAL A 25 9.90 -2.31 10.49
C VAL A 25 10.25 -3.74 10.11
N SER A 26 9.66 -4.74 10.79
CA SER A 26 9.89 -6.15 10.45
C SER A 26 9.48 -6.46 9.01
N ARG A 27 8.40 -5.85 8.50
CA ARG A 27 7.95 -6.03 7.11
C ARG A 27 9.00 -5.56 6.11
N VAL A 28 9.60 -4.39 6.37
CA VAL A 28 10.71 -3.89 5.54
C VAL A 28 11.93 -4.81 5.65
N PHE A 29 12.19 -5.37 6.83
CA PHE A 29 13.27 -6.33 7.03
C PHE A 29 13.06 -7.65 6.27
N LEU A 30 11.81 -8.07 6.02
CA LEU A 30 11.49 -9.25 5.20
C LEU A 30 11.78 -9.03 3.70
N LEU A 31 11.79 -7.79 3.21
CA LEU A 31 11.98 -7.48 1.79
C LEU A 31 13.36 -7.96 1.23
N PRO A 32 14.51 -7.76 1.91
CA PRO A 32 15.78 -8.36 1.50
C PRO A 32 15.77 -9.89 1.38
N PHE A 33 15.09 -10.60 2.30
CA PHE A 33 14.96 -12.06 2.24
C PHE A 33 14.13 -12.47 1.03
N PHE A 34 13.02 -11.78 0.82
CA PHE A 34 12.15 -11.97 -0.34
C PHE A 34 12.92 -11.84 -1.67
N ILE A 35 13.74 -10.79 -1.81
CA ILE A 35 14.58 -10.56 -2.99
C ILE A 35 15.63 -11.67 -3.12
N THR A 36 16.28 -12.06 -2.03
CA THR A 36 17.36 -13.05 -2.03
C THR A 36 16.85 -14.44 -2.41
N PHE A 37 15.73 -14.88 -1.84
CA PHE A 37 15.12 -16.16 -2.20
C PHE A 37 14.64 -16.18 -3.65
N THR A 38 14.01 -15.09 -4.11
CA THR A 38 13.61 -14.97 -5.52
C THR A 38 14.81 -15.04 -6.45
N LYS A 39 15.86 -14.27 -6.18
CA LYS A 39 17.10 -14.29 -6.98
C LYS A 39 17.73 -15.68 -7.01
N THR A 40 17.76 -16.37 -5.87
CA THR A 40 18.36 -17.70 -5.75
C THR A 40 17.58 -18.73 -6.57
N TYR A 41 16.25 -18.67 -6.55
CA TYR A 41 15.41 -19.48 -7.42
C TYR A 41 15.67 -19.21 -8.90
N ILE A 42 15.74 -17.95 -9.32
CA ILE A 42 15.97 -17.60 -10.72
C ILE A 42 17.35 -18.06 -11.21
N SER A 43 18.39 -17.95 -10.37
CA SER A 43 19.73 -18.44 -10.69
C SER A 43 19.84 -19.97 -10.67
N SER A 44 18.93 -20.69 -10.01
CA SER A 44 18.95 -22.15 -9.90
C SER A 44 17.52 -22.70 -9.86
N PRO A 45 16.84 -22.77 -11.02
CA PRO A 45 15.42 -23.14 -11.10
C PRO A 45 15.09 -24.53 -10.55
N ASP A 46 16.09 -25.43 -10.53
CA ASP A 46 15.97 -26.78 -9.97
C ASP A 46 15.70 -26.78 -8.45
N LYS A 47 16.01 -25.67 -7.76
CA LYS A 47 15.80 -25.52 -6.31
C LYS A 47 14.46 -24.84 -6.03
N THR A 48 13.37 -25.53 -6.34
CA THR A 48 11.99 -25.03 -6.16
C THR A 48 11.65 -24.62 -4.72
N GLU A 49 12.37 -25.15 -3.73
CA GLU A 49 12.29 -24.74 -2.31
C GLU A 49 12.47 -23.22 -2.13
N PHE A 50 13.37 -22.58 -2.89
CA PHE A 50 13.60 -21.14 -2.79
C PHE A 50 12.43 -20.32 -3.32
N LEU A 51 11.69 -20.83 -4.31
CA LEU A 51 10.44 -20.20 -4.75
C LEU A 51 9.39 -20.25 -3.64
N LEU A 52 9.27 -21.40 -2.95
CA LEU A 52 8.39 -21.53 -1.80
C LEU A 52 8.78 -20.57 -0.68
N TYR A 53 10.08 -20.45 -0.36
CA TYR A 53 10.55 -19.49 0.66
C TYR A 53 10.27 -18.04 0.28
N ALA A 54 10.42 -17.68 -1.00
CA ALA A 54 10.08 -16.35 -1.49
C ALA A 54 8.58 -16.07 -1.33
N ILE A 55 7.72 -17.01 -1.75
CA ILE A 55 6.26 -16.89 -1.61
C ILE A 55 5.86 -16.78 -0.13
N LEU A 56 6.41 -17.63 0.74
CA LEU A 56 6.15 -17.59 2.18
C LEU A 56 6.55 -16.24 2.77
N THR A 57 7.70 -15.70 2.39
CA THR A 57 8.16 -14.39 2.88
C THR A 57 7.23 -13.27 2.43
N CYS A 58 6.72 -13.33 1.19
CA CYS A 58 5.73 -12.38 0.68
C CYS A 58 4.40 -12.46 1.45
N ILE A 59 3.89 -13.68 1.67
CA ILE A 59 2.66 -13.92 2.44
C ILE A 59 2.81 -13.40 3.87
N LEU A 60 3.95 -13.67 4.52
CA LEU A 60 4.24 -13.17 5.86
C LEU A 60 4.22 -11.63 5.87
N ALA A 61 4.86 -10.97 4.91
CA ALA A 61 4.86 -9.50 4.84
C ALA A 61 3.44 -8.92 4.72
N VAL A 62 2.57 -9.53 3.90
CA VAL A 62 1.16 -9.12 3.74
C VAL A 62 0.34 -9.41 5.00
N LEU A 63 0.56 -10.55 5.65
CA LEU A 63 -0.16 -10.90 6.86
C LEU A 63 0.21 -9.99 8.04
N THR A 64 1.49 -9.63 8.15
CA THR A 64 2.00 -8.69 9.15
C THR A 64 1.40 -7.28 8.96
N ASP A 65 1.07 -6.86 7.73
CA ASP A 65 0.33 -5.62 7.41
C ASP A 65 -1.15 -5.61 7.79
N TYR A 66 -1.76 -6.79 7.80
CA TYR A 66 -3.11 -6.88 8.31
C TYR A 66 -3.12 -6.88 9.84
N LEU A 67 -2.11 -7.54 10.43
CA LEU A 67 -2.04 -7.78 11.86
C LEU A 67 -1.69 -6.52 12.66
N ASP A 68 -0.75 -5.69 12.19
CA ASP A 68 -0.42 -4.42 12.85
C ASP A 68 -1.61 -3.44 12.82
N GLY A 69 -2.30 -3.32 11.69
CA GLY A 69 -3.50 -2.50 11.56
C GLY A 69 -4.68 -3.02 12.40
N PHE A 70 -4.73 -4.32 12.68
CA PHE A 70 -5.70 -4.90 13.62
C PHE A 70 -5.30 -4.63 15.09
N LEU A 71 -4.03 -4.89 15.43
CA LEU A 71 -3.51 -4.71 16.80
C LEU A 71 -3.48 -3.25 17.23
N ALA A 72 -3.16 -2.31 16.34
CA ALA A 72 -3.20 -0.88 16.64
C ALA A 72 -4.60 -0.41 17.05
N ARG A 73 -5.64 -0.93 16.37
CA ARG A 73 -7.06 -0.66 16.69
C ARG A 73 -7.51 -1.30 17.99
N LEU A 74 -7.01 -2.49 18.30
CA LEU A 74 -7.40 -3.24 19.50
C LEU A 74 -6.70 -2.72 20.76
N LEU A 75 -5.44 -2.32 20.64
CA LEU A 75 -4.61 -1.90 21.77
C LEU A 75 -4.68 -0.39 22.07
N HIS A 76 -5.35 0.40 21.21
CA HIS A 76 -5.38 1.87 21.30
C HIS A 76 -3.99 2.52 21.41
N GLN A 77 -2.96 1.83 20.88
CA GLN A 77 -1.55 2.27 20.92
C GLN A 77 -1.17 2.93 19.60
N GLU A 78 -1.82 4.05 19.28
CA GLU A 78 -1.38 4.89 18.16
C GLU A 78 -0.17 5.73 18.60
N SER A 79 1.00 5.45 18.03
CA SER A 79 2.18 6.31 18.21
C SER A 79 2.26 7.34 17.07
N VAL A 80 2.68 8.56 17.38
CA VAL A 80 2.84 9.62 16.37
C VAL A 80 3.91 9.21 15.35
N LEU A 81 4.98 8.55 15.81
CA LEU A 81 6.05 8.03 14.95
C LEU A 81 5.54 6.93 14.00
N GLY A 82 4.74 5.99 14.50
CA GLY A 82 4.12 4.93 13.68
C GLY A 82 3.27 5.47 12.55
N ARG A 83 2.48 6.52 12.82
CA ARG A 83 1.63 7.16 11.81
C ARG A 83 2.41 7.67 10.59
N TYR A 84 3.67 8.08 10.76
CA TYR A 84 4.54 8.49 9.66
C TYR A 84 5.35 7.32 9.08
N LEU A 85 5.75 6.36 9.92
CA LEU A 85 6.57 5.22 9.52
C LEU A 85 5.77 4.23 8.67
N ASP A 86 4.54 3.92 9.04
CA ASP A 86 3.70 2.91 8.37
C ASP A 86 3.51 3.21 6.88
N PRO A 87 3.12 4.44 6.45
CA PRO A 87 2.97 4.75 5.03
C PRO A 87 4.28 4.70 4.24
N ILE A 88 5.43 4.87 4.90
CA ILE A 88 6.75 4.78 4.26
C ILE A 88 7.11 3.30 4.06
N CYS A 89 6.99 2.50 5.11
CA CYS A 89 7.22 1.05 5.07
C CYS A 89 6.33 0.37 4.02
N ASP A 90 5.05 0.74 3.95
CA ASP A 90 4.10 0.21 2.96
C ASP A 90 4.54 0.49 1.53
N LYS A 91 4.99 1.72 1.24
CA LYS A 91 5.47 2.10 -0.09
C LYS A 91 6.74 1.35 -0.46
N ILE A 92 7.67 1.19 0.47
CA ILE A 92 8.91 0.44 0.26
C ILE A 92 8.60 -1.02 -0.10
N VAL A 93 7.69 -1.66 0.65
CA VAL A 93 7.35 -3.08 0.45
C VAL A 93 6.55 -3.27 -0.84
N THR A 94 5.57 -2.41 -1.13
CA THR A 94 4.76 -2.51 -2.36
C THR A 94 5.59 -2.24 -3.62
N ILE A 95 6.42 -1.19 -3.63
CA ILE A 95 7.33 -0.88 -4.74
C ILE A 95 8.38 -1.98 -4.87
N GLY A 96 8.92 -2.48 -3.76
CA GLY A 96 9.87 -3.59 -3.74
C GLY A 96 9.28 -4.87 -4.36
N GLY A 97 8.07 -5.25 -3.96
CA GLY A 97 7.35 -6.40 -4.51
C GLY A 97 7.10 -6.27 -6.02
N LEU A 98 6.63 -5.11 -6.48
CA LEU A 98 6.46 -4.83 -7.91
C LEU A 98 7.80 -4.86 -8.66
N SER A 99 8.87 -4.32 -8.08
CA SER A 99 10.20 -4.33 -8.69
C SER A 99 10.73 -5.74 -8.89
N VAL A 100 10.47 -6.65 -7.94
CA VAL A 100 10.84 -8.07 -8.05
C VAL A 100 10.12 -8.73 -9.22
N ILE A 101 8.81 -8.54 -9.37
CA ILE A 101 8.08 -9.14 -10.49
C ILE A 101 8.45 -8.52 -11.85
N VAL A 102 8.78 -7.23 -11.89
CA VAL A 102 9.31 -6.57 -13.11
C VAL A 102 10.63 -7.20 -13.51
N HIS A 103 11.55 -7.36 -12.56
CA HIS A 103 12.90 -7.80 -12.87
C HIS A 103 12.98 -9.31 -13.16
N TYR A 104 12.28 -10.14 -12.39
CA TYR A 104 12.44 -11.59 -12.42
C TYR A 104 11.29 -12.33 -13.13
N PHE A 105 10.10 -11.75 -13.22
CA PHE A 105 8.90 -12.41 -13.76
C PHE A 105 8.30 -11.70 -14.98
N ARG A 106 9.09 -10.84 -15.64
CA ARG A 106 8.73 -10.13 -16.88
C ARG A 106 7.47 -9.25 -16.75
N PHE A 107 7.13 -8.78 -15.55
CA PHE A 107 6.04 -7.83 -15.38
C PHE A 107 6.35 -6.52 -16.11
N PRO A 108 5.38 -5.89 -16.79
CA PRO A 108 5.65 -4.68 -17.55
C PRO A 108 6.08 -3.52 -16.67
N ILE A 109 7.28 -3.00 -16.93
CA ILE A 109 7.86 -1.88 -16.16
C ILE A 109 6.99 -0.62 -16.19
N TRP A 110 6.27 -0.38 -17.28
CA TRP A 110 5.38 0.79 -17.40
C TRP A 110 4.24 0.75 -16.37
N ILE A 111 3.82 -0.43 -15.89
CA ILE A 111 2.80 -0.56 -14.83
C ILE A 111 3.37 -0.14 -13.48
N LEU A 112 4.62 -0.53 -13.19
CA LEU A 112 5.33 -0.06 -11.99
C LEU A 112 5.46 1.47 -12.01
N ILE A 113 5.84 2.05 -13.16
CA ILE A 113 5.93 3.50 -13.33
C ILE A 113 4.55 4.16 -13.11
N ALA A 114 3.48 3.61 -13.69
CA ALA A 114 2.12 4.11 -13.51
C ALA A 114 1.68 4.06 -12.03
N TYR A 115 2.03 2.99 -11.31
CA TYR A 115 1.76 2.87 -9.87
C TYR A 115 2.50 3.94 -9.06
N ILE A 116 3.80 4.15 -9.32
CA ILE A 116 4.59 5.19 -8.65
C ILE A 116 4.02 6.58 -8.92
N ILE A 117 3.67 6.89 -10.18
CA ILE A 117 3.03 8.17 -10.54
C ILE A 117 1.72 8.34 -9.76
N ARG A 118 0.89 7.29 -9.68
CA ARG A 118 -0.37 7.32 -8.93
C ARG A 118 -0.15 7.62 -7.45
N GLU A 119 0.89 7.04 -6.83
CA GLU A 119 1.24 7.30 -5.43
C GLU A 119 1.67 8.76 -5.22
N ILE A 120 2.50 9.30 -6.11
CA ILE A 120 2.93 10.70 -6.07
C ILE A 120 1.73 11.64 -6.25
N LEU A 121 0.85 11.37 -7.22
CA LEU A 121 -0.36 12.15 -7.45
C LEU A 121 -1.29 12.14 -6.23
N GLY A 122 -1.42 10.99 -5.55
CA GLY A 122 -2.21 10.88 -4.33
C GLY A 122 -1.70 11.78 -3.21
N VAL A 123 -0.37 11.78 -2.98
CA VAL A 123 0.26 12.66 -1.99
C VAL A 123 0.12 14.12 -2.40
N TRP A 124 0.42 14.46 -3.66
CA TRP A 124 0.38 15.83 -4.16
C TRP A 124 -1.03 16.44 -4.04
N LEU A 125 -2.07 15.71 -4.46
CA LEU A 125 -3.46 16.16 -4.33
C LEU A 125 -3.87 16.32 -2.85
N GLY A 126 -3.44 15.41 -1.98
CA GLY A 126 -3.70 15.51 -0.54
C GLY A 126 -3.06 16.74 0.09
N SER A 127 -1.77 16.97 -0.20
CA SER A 127 -1.04 18.16 0.27
C SER A 127 -1.61 19.45 -0.29
N PHE A 128 -2.03 19.46 -1.56
CA PHE A 128 -2.63 20.63 -2.18
C PHE A 128 -4.00 20.99 -1.56
N LEU A 129 -4.84 20.01 -1.18
CA LEU A 129 -6.07 20.27 -0.39
C LEU A 129 -5.74 20.91 0.95
N TYR A 130 -4.73 20.38 1.63
CA TYR A 130 -4.34 20.87 2.94
C TYR A 130 -3.88 22.32 2.88
N LEU A 131 -3.01 22.66 1.94
CA LEU A 131 -2.51 24.04 1.75
C LEU A 131 -3.63 25.03 1.39
N LYS A 132 -4.60 24.61 0.56
CA LYS A 132 -5.68 25.50 0.09
C LYS A 132 -6.81 25.66 1.10
N ARG A 133 -7.11 24.65 1.93
CA ARG A 133 -8.34 24.62 2.74
C ARG A 133 -8.16 24.15 4.19
N GLY A 134 -6.95 23.79 4.61
CA GLY A 134 -6.71 23.24 5.95
C GLY A 134 -7.39 21.89 6.20
N ILE A 135 -7.95 21.25 5.16
CA ILE A 135 -8.61 19.95 5.27
C ILE A 135 -7.58 18.86 4.97
N GLN A 136 -7.35 17.97 5.94
CA GLN A 136 -6.56 16.77 5.70
C GLN A 136 -7.36 15.79 4.85
N GLY A 137 -6.76 15.34 3.74
CA GLY A 137 -7.37 14.36 2.85
C GLY A 137 -7.51 13.00 3.54
N LYS A 138 -8.74 12.58 3.89
CA LYS A 138 -8.97 11.22 4.42
C LYS A 138 -8.55 10.16 3.40
N PRO A 139 -7.92 9.04 3.82
CA PRO A 139 -7.58 7.93 2.95
C PRO A 139 -8.82 7.44 2.20
N ASN A 140 -8.69 7.25 0.88
CA ASN A 140 -9.80 6.74 0.06
C ASN A 140 -9.82 5.21 0.11
N TRP A 141 -11.02 4.63 0.19
CA TRP A 141 -11.21 3.18 0.21
C TRP A 141 -10.58 2.51 -1.02
N TRP A 142 -10.72 3.15 -2.19
CA TRP A 142 -10.08 2.72 -3.44
C TRP A 142 -8.56 2.64 -3.39
N GLY A 143 -7.91 3.50 -2.58
CA GLY A 143 -6.46 3.44 -2.39
C GLY A 143 -6.02 2.20 -1.62
N LYS A 144 -6.75 1.84 -0.55
CA LYS A 144 -6.50 0.62 0.22
C LYS A 144 -6.75 -0.64 -0.62
N PHE A 145 -7.81 -0.65 -1.43
CA PHE A 145 -8.07 -1.73 -2.38
C PHE A 145 -6.96 -1.88 -3.41
N GLY A 146 -6.42 -0.77 -3.91
CA GLY A 146 -5.29 -0.78 -4.85
C GLY A 146 -4.06 -1.48 -4.29
N VAL A 147 -3.69 -1.20 -3.03
CA VAL A 147 -2.55 -1.85 -2.36
C VAL A 147 -2.76 -3.36 -2.20
N GLY A 148 -3.94 -3.78 -1.77
CA GLY A 148 -4.27 -5.21 -1.68
C GLY A 148 -4.20 -5.94 -3.03
N LEU A 149 -4.63 -5.28 -4.11
CA LEU A 149 -4.53 -5.82 -5.47
C LEU A 149 -3.09 -5.92 -5.96
N VAL A 150 -2.22 -4.98 -5.59
CA VAL A 150 -0.78 -5.08 -5.86
C VAL A 150 -0.21 -6.34 -5.21
N ALA A 151 -0.51 -6.56 -3.92
CA ALA A 151 -0.05 -7.76 -3.21
C ALA A 151 -0.54 -9.05 -3.88
N ILE A 152 -1.82 -9.12 -4.28
CA ILE A 152 -2.38 -10.26 -5.02
C ILE A 152 -1.67 -10.43 -6.37
N THR A 153 -1.38 -9.34 -7.09
CA THR A 153 -0.68 -9.39 -8.37
C THR A 153 0.74 -9.94 -8.22
N VAL A 154 1.47 -9.49 -7.19
CA VAL A 154 2.81 -10.00 -6.89
C VAL A 154 2.77 -11.50 -6.62
N LEU A 155 1.87 -11.95 -5.73
CA LEU A 155 1.70 -13.37 -5.43
C LEU A 155 1.29 -14.20 -6.65
N TRP A 156 0.38 -13.67 -7.47
CA TRP A 156 -0.05 -14.31 -8.71
C TRP A 156 1.13 -14.56 -9.64
N TYR A 157 1.97 -13.55 -9.90
CA TYR A 157 3.13 -13.69 -10.77
C TYR A 157 4.16 -14.69 -10.25
N MET A 158 4.36 -14.74 -8.94
CA MET A 158 5.26 -15.69 -8.32
C MET A 158 4.78 -17.13 -8.38
N CYS A 159 3.46 -17.35 -8.42
CA CYS A 159 2.88 -18.68 -8.54
C CYS A 159 2.92 -19.24 -9.96
N ILE A 160 3.13 -18.40 -10.99
CA ILE A 160 3.14 -18.83 -12.40
C ILE A 160 4.11 -20.01 -12.65
N PRO A 161 5.39 -19.94 -12.23
CA PRO A 161 6.33 -21.04 -12.52
C PRO A 161 5.94 -22.35 -11.83
N LEU A 162 5.28 -22.30 -10.66
CA LEU A 162 4.77 -23.50 -9.98
C LEU A 162 3.62 -24.15 -10.76
N ILE A 163 2.74 -23.33 -11.34
CA ILE A 163 1.58 -23.80 -12.09
C ILE A 163 2.03 -24.34 -13.45
N GLU A 164 2.95 -23.66 -14.14
CA GLU A 164 3.53 -24.15 -15.41
C GLU A 164 4.27 -25.47 -15.22
N PHE A 165 5.01 -25.63 -14.13
CA PHE A 165 5.68 -26.88 -13.79
C PHE A 165 4.68 -28.03 -13.56
N ARG A 166 3.52 -27.75 -12.96
CA ARG A 166 2.51 -28.76 -12.59
C ARG A 166 1.52 -29.08 -13.71
N ILE A 167 1.20 -28.13 -14.59
CA ILE A 167 0.15 -28.27 -15.62
C ILE A 167 0.77 -28.08 -17.01
N LEU A 168 1.04 -29.21 -17.67
CA LEU A 168 1.45 -29.29 -19.08
C LEU A 168 0.60 -28.36 -19.97
N GLY A 169 1.15 -27.20 -20.35
CA GLY A 169 0.77 -26.46 -21.55
C GLY A 169 -0.65 -25.87 -21.66
N LYS A 170 -1.28 -25.38 -20.58
CA LYS A 170 -2.58 -24.67 -20.72
C LYS A 170 -2.44 -23.19 -21.07
N SER A 171 -3.15 -22.79 -22.13
CA SER A 171 -3.09 -21.51 -22.85
C SER A 171 -3.39 -20.23 -22.04
N ILE A 172 -3.97 -20.33 -20.84
CA ILE A 172 -4.32 -19.16 -20.00
C ILE A 172 -3.08 -18.56 -19.31
N LEU A 173 -2.03 -19.34 -19.07
CA LEU A 173 -0.77 -18.85 -18.49
C LEU A 173 0.10 -18.08 -19.50
N LYS A 174 -0.24 -18.09 -20.79
CA LYS A 174 0.55 -17.40 -21.83
C LYS A 174 0.51 -15.87 -21.74
N HIS A 175 -0.49 -15.32 -21.05
CA HIS A 175 -0.68 -13.87 -20.93
C HIS A 175 -0.90 -13.44 -19.46
N PRO A 176 0.10 -13.63 -18.58
CA PRO A 176 0.00 -13.19 -17.19
C PRO A 176 -0.16 -11.66 -17.07
N GLU A 177 0.27 -10.96 -18.11
CA GLU A 177 0.09 -9.53 -18.42
C GLU A 177 -1.33 -9.01 -18.12
N ILE A 178 -2.36 -9.85 -18.33
CA ILE A 178 -3.77 -9.52 -18.13
C ILE A 178 -4.04 -9.02 -16.70
N SER A 179 -3.41 -9.65 -15.71
CA SER A 179 -3.56 -9.23 -14.31
C SER A 179 -2.98 -7.82 -14.06
N GLY A 180 -1.90 -7.46 -14.77
CA GLY A 180 -1.32 -6.12 -14.74
C GLY A 180 -2.24 -5.07 -15.38
N TYR A 181 -2.89 -5.38 -16.51
CA TYR A 181 -3.86 -4.47 -17.12
C TYR A 181 -5.07 -4.23 -16.21
N ILE A 182 -5.56 -5.28 -15.53
CA ILE A 182 -6.65 -5.15 -14.54
C ILE A 182 -6.22 -4.26 -13.38
N LEU A 183 -4.99 -4.43 -12.87
CA LEU A 183 -4.43 -3.58 -11.83
C LEU A 183 -4.47 -2.11 -12.25
N VAL A 184 -3.97 -1.79 -13.44
CA VAL A 184 -3.97 -0.41 -13.97
C VAL A 184 -5.37 0.14 -14.09
N LEU A 185 -6.33 -0.64 -14.61
CA LEU A 185 -7.73 -0.21 -14.71
C LEU A 185 -8.29 0.22 -13.34
N ILE A 186 -8.03 -0.56 -12.30
CA ILE A 186 -8.50 -0.27 -10.93
C ILE A 186 -7.78 0.95 -10.35
N LEU A 187 -6.47 1.10 -10.61
CA LEU A 187 -5.73 2.30 -10.21
C LEU A 187 -6.31 3.55 -10.89
N CYS A 188 -6.65 3.48 -12.18
CA CYS A 188 -7.29 4.57 -12.92
C CYS A 188 -8.68 4.92 -12.34
N ILE A 189 -9.50 3.92 -12.03
CA ILE A 189 -10.80 4.12 -11.34
C ILE A 189 -10.57 4.80 -9.99
N GLY A 190 -9.55 4.38 -9.24
CA GLY A 190 -9.17 4.98 -7.97
C GLY A 190 -8.78 6.45 -8.09
N ILE A 191 -7.97 6.81 -9.10
CA ILE A 191 -7.60 8.21 -9.40
C ILE A 191 -8.84 9.02 -9.77
N PHE A 192 -9.71 8.49 -10.63
CA PHE A 192 -10.94 9.18 -11.04
C PHE A 192 -11.87 9.43 -9.85
N ALA A 193 -12.08 8.42 -9.00
CA ALA A 193 -12.86 8.56 -7.77
C ALA A 193 -12.26 9.61 -6.82
N TYR A 194 -10.93 9.63 -6.68
CA TYR A 194 -10.22 10.60 -5.86
C TYR A 194 -10.35 12.02 -6.41
N SER A 195 -10.19 12.18 -7.72
CA SER A 195 -10.31 13.45 -8.43
C SER A 195 -11.72 14.02 -8.35
N LYS A 196 -12.75 13.18 -8.51
CA LYS A 196 -14.16 13.60 -8.35
C LYS A 196 -14.47 14.04 -6.92
N ARG A 197 -13.93 13.34 -5.92
CA ARG A 197 -14.06 13.73 -4.52
C ARG A 197 -13.36 15.05 -4.24
N TYR A 198 -12.15 15.23 -4.76
CA TYR A 198 -11.40 16.49 -4.68
C TYR A 198 -12.19 17.64 -5.32
N TRP A 199 -12.71 17.44 -6.54
CA TRP A 199 -13.49 18.44 -7.27
C TRP A 199 -14.69 18.93 -6.46
N ASN A 200 -15.45 18.00 -5.87
CA ASN A 200 -16.59 18.35 -5.02
C ASN A 200 -16.17 19.14 -3.77
N ILE A 201 -15.03 18.80 -3.15
CA ILE A 201 -14.55 19.49 -1.95
C ILE A 201 -14.07 20.90 -2.29
N VAL A 202 -13.46 21.12 -3.46
CA VAL A 202 -12.90 22.42 -3.86
C VAL A 202 -13.93 23.34 -4.52
N PHE A 203 -14.74 22.86 -5.44
CA PHE A 203 -15.62 23.74 -6.22
C PHE A 203 -17.04 23.86 -5.66
N HIS A 204 -17.45 23.03 -4.69
CA HIS A 204 -18.78 23.10 -4.06
C HIS A 204 -18.69 23.24 -2.53
N PRO A 205 -18.13 24.35 -2.02
CA PRO A 205 -17.98 24.58 -0.57
C PRO A 205 -19.30 24.68 0.17
N GLU A 206 -20.40 25.07 -0.49
CA GLU A 206 -21.73 25.20 0.15
C GLU A 206 -22.28 23.88 0.74
N LYS A 207 -21.79 22.72 0.30
CA LYS A 207 -22.17 21.40 0.88
C LYS A 207 -21.39 21.04 2.14
N ILE A 208 -20.44 21.87 2.55
CA ILE A 208 -19.62 21.73 3.76
C ILE A 208 -19.97 22.87 4.73
N GLN A 209 -21.24 23.26 4.84
CA GLN A 209 -21.70 23.93 6.05
C GLN A 209 -21.79 22.85 7.13
N ILE A 210 -20.82 22.87 8.04
CA ILE A 210 -20.87 22.10 9.27
C ILE A 210 -21.92 22.80 10.13
N ASP A 211 -23.16 22.33 10.07
CA ASP A 211 -24.17 22.68 11.07
C ASP A 211 -23.60 22.25 12.44
N PRO A 212 -23.39 23.20 13.39
CA PRO A 212 -22.79 22.88 14.69
C PRO A 212 -23.58 21.82 15.48
N ASP A 213 -24.87 21.59 15.16
CA ASP A 213 -25.71 20.58 15.82
C ASP A 213 -25.76 19.21 15.09
N ASP A 214 -25.23 19.10 13.86
CA ASP A 214 -25.23 17.82 13.13
C ASP A 214 -24.03 16.94 13.49
N LYS A 215 -24.22 16.11 14.53
CA LYS A 215 -23.28 15.07 14.98
C LYS A 215 -22.83 14.12 13.86
N LYS A 216 -23.62 13.91 12.79
CA LYS A 216 -23.30 13.00 11.69
C LYS A 216 -22.27 13.60 10.73
N THR A 217 -22.39 14.89 10.46
CA THR A 217 -21.44 15.65 9.63
C THR A 217 -20.12 15.90 10.39
N ARG A 218 -20.19 16.14 11.70
CA ARG A 218 -19.02 16.14 12.59
C ARG A 218 -18.22 14.83 12.47
N LYS A 219 -18.84 13.66 12.62
CA LYS A 219 -18.14 12.37 12.52
C LYS A 219 -17.52 12.10 11.13
N LYS A 220 -18.07 12.69 10.07
CA LYS A 220 -17.59 12.54 8.69
C LYS A 220 -16.32 13.37 8.42
N TYR A 221 -16.18 14.52 9.08
CA TYR A 221 -15.08 15.48 8.86
C TYR A 221 -14.17 15.69 10.08
N GLU A 222 -14.54 15.20 11.27
CA GLU A 222 -13.66 15.15 12.42
C GLU A 222 -12.62 14.05 12.23
N LEU A 223 -11.42 14.46 12.60
CA LEU A 223 -10.13 13.85 12.42
C LEU A 223 -9.94 12.72 13.44
N VAL A 224 -9.64 11.52 12.94
CA VAL A 224 -8.48 10.74 13.40
C VAL A 224 -7.80 10.20 12.15
#